data_AF-A0A6I7YST0-F1
#
_entry.id   AF-A0A6I7YST0-F1
#
_cell.length_a   1.000
_cell.length_b   1.000
_cell.length_c   1.000
_cell.angle_alpha   90.00
_cell.angle_beta   90.00
_cell.angle_gamma   90.00
#
_symmetry.space_group_name_H-M   'P 1'
#
loop_
_entity.id
_entity.type
_entity.pdbx_description
1 polymer ?
#
loop_
_entity_poly.entity_id
_entity_poly.type
_entity_poly.pdbx_seq_one_letter_code
_entity_poly.pdbx_strand_id
1 'polypeptide(L)'
;MTAPPDDCLARNEWICGAYLSTRRQILLDAVVQHLQLTVVAVLLGLVVAVPLAVLARRWGWAAGPVLAVTTVLYTVPSLAMFSLLLPVYGLSAALVVAGLVLYSLTLLVRNVLAGLRAVPEETRQAARGLGYGPVRLLLTVELPLAVPAAMAGLRIATVSAVSLVTVGAIVGFGGLGNLIYAGMNTYFKAQVLTASVLCVVIAVAADLLLLGLQWLITPWTRGSRG
;
A
#
# COMPACT_ATOMS: atom_id res chain seq x y z
N MET A 1 -30.30 43.43 11.43
CA MET A 1 -29.04 42.66 11.34
C MET A 1 -29.27 41.34 12.05
N THR A 2 -29.72 40.32 11.32
CA THR A 2 -29.80 38.95 11.85
C THR A 2 -28.39 38.45 12.10
N ALA A 3 -28.12 37.90 13.29
CA ALA A 3 -26.84 37.26 13.58
C ALA A 3 -26.46 36.30 12.43
N PRO A 4 -25.17 36.19 12.04
CA PRO A 4 -24.79 35.16 11.08
C PRO A 4 -25.25 33.82 11.67
N PRO A 5 -25.84 32.92 10.87
CA PRO A 5 -26.25 31.62 11.36
C PRO A 5 -25.06 30.97 12.07
N ASP A 6 -25.33 30.19 13.12
CA ASP A 6 -24.35 29.33 13.80
C ASP A 6 -23.82 28.26 12.82
N ASP A 7 -23.11 28.72 11.79
CA ASP A 7 -22.63 27.93 10.69
C ASP A 7 -21.14 27.69 10.93
N CYS A 8 -20.84 26.47 11.36
CA CYS A 8 -19.48 26.00 11.57
C CYS A 8 -18.60 26.12 10.32
N LEU A 9 -19.20 26.22 9.12
CA LEU A 9 -18.49 26.50 7.87
C LEU A 9 -17.97 27.94 7.83
N ALA A 10 -18.81 28.92 8.19
CA ALA A 10 -18.45 30.33 8.21
C ALA A 10 -17.39 30.64 9.29
N ARG A 11 -17.47 29.95 10.44
CA ARG A 11 -16.49 30.08 11.54
C ARG A 11 -15.20 29.29 11.29
N ASN A 12 -15.14 28.50 10.22
CA ASN A 12 -14.00 27.62 9.89
C ASN A 12 -13.58 26.74 11.09
N GLU A 13 -14.56 26.09 11.70
CA GLU A 13 -14.31 25.20 12.83
C GLU A 13 -13.62 23.90 12.37
N TRP A 14 -12.93 23.23 13.29
CA TRP A 14 -12.28 21.95 13.01
C TRP A 14 -13.30 20.84 12.76
N ILE A 15 -14.38 20.81 13.53
CA ILE A 15 -15.41 19.77 13.48
C ILE A 15 -16.70 20.43 13.01
N CYS A 16 -17.19 20.06 11.83
CA CYS A 16 -18.38 20.65 11.26
C CYS A 16 -19.22 19.58 10.55
N GLY A 17 -20.35 19.18 11.15
CA GLY A 17 -21.26 18.19 10.57
C GLY A 17 -21.84 18.64 9.22
N ALA A 18 -22.04 19.95 9.03
CA ALA A 18 -22.49 20.52 7.77
C ALA A 18 -21.49 20.31 6.62
N TYR A 19 -20.19 20.21 6.92
CA TYR A 19 -19.19 19.90 5.90
C TYR A 19 -19.38 18.48 5.34
N LEU A 20 -19.59 17.50 6.23
CA LEU A 20 -19.81 16.10 5.85
C LEU A 20 -21.07 15.90 5.01
N SER A 21 -22.18 16.55 5.38
CA SER A 21 -23.44 16.44 4.61
C SER A 21 -23.36 17.17 3.27
N THR A 22 -22.85 18.40 3.26
CA THR A 22 -22.85 19.27 2.07
C THR A 22 -21.77 18.86 1.06
N ARG A 23 -20.63 18.31 1.51
CA ARG A 23 -19.51 17.88 0.66
C ARG A 23 -19.46 16.35 0.47
N ARG A 24 -20.53 15.63 0.81
CA ARG A 24 -20.55 14.15 0.80
C ARG A 24 -20.07 13.54 -0.51
N GLN A 25 -20.55 14.04 -1.66
CA GLN A 25 -20.18 13.49 -2.97
C GLN A 25 -18.69 13.66 -3.25
N ILE A 26 -18.15 14.86 -2.99
CA ILE A 26 -16.72 15.16 -3.15
C ILE A 26 -15.87 14.25 -2.26
N LEU A 27 -16.30 14.00 -1.02
CA LEU A 27 -15.62 13.08 -0.11
C LEU A 27 -15.66 11.64 -0.63
N LEU A 28 -16.81 11.17 -1.11
CA LEU A 28 -16.97 9.83 -1.67
C LEU A 28 -16.09 9.62 -2.91
N ASP A 29 -16.11 10.57 -3.85
CA ASP A 29 -15.27 10.50 -5.05
C ASP A 29 -13.78 10.46 -4.70
N ALA A 30 -13.36 11.28 -3.73
CA ALA A 30 -11.99 11.31 -3.24
C ALA A 30 -11.59 9.99 -2.55
N VAL A 31 -12.48 9.40 -1.75
CA VAL A 31 -12.27 8.08 -1.13
C VAL A 31 -12.14 6.99 -2.19
N VAL A 32 -13.02 6.97 -3.19
CA VAL A 32 -13.00 5.99 -4.29
C VAL A 32 -11.71 6.10 -5.07
N GLN A 33 -11.29 7.31 -5.47
CA GLN A 33 -10.03 7.53 -6.16
C GLN A 33 -8.84 7.07 -5.31
N HIS A 34 -8.85 7.39 -4.01
CA HIS A 34 -7.77 7.03 -3.09
C HIS A 34 -7.63 5.50 -2.95
N LEU A 35 -8.76 4.79 -2.81
CA LEU A 35 -8.81 3.33 -2.77
C LEU A 35 -8.36 2.70 -4.10
N GLN A 36 -8.84 3.22 -5.24
CA GLN A 36 -8.46 2.73 -6.56
C GLN A 36 -6.95 2.82 -6.79
N LEU A 37 -6.35 3.98 -6.51
CA LEU A 37 -4.91 4.18 -6.67
C LEU A 37 -4.11 3.25 -5.75
N THR A 38 -4.53 3.12 -4.50
CA THR A 38 -3.87 2.24 -3.51
C THR A 38 -3.94 0.78 -3.95
N VAL A 39 -5.14 0.27 -4.24
CA VAL A 39 -5.35 -1.14 -4.57
C VAL A 39 -4.63 -1.50 -5.87
N VAL A 40 -4.76 -0.69 -6.92
CA VAL A 40 -4.09 -0.94 -8.20
C VAL A 40 -2.57 -0.97 -8.02
N ALA A 41 -2.00 0.00 -7.30
CA ALA A 41 -0.55 0.05 -7.10
C ALA A 41 -0.02 -1.12 -6.27
N VAL A 42 -0.72 -1.49 -5.19
CA VAL A 42 -0.32 -2.63 -4.34
C VAL A 42 -0.43 -3.95 -5.10
N LEU A 43 -1.50 -4.16 -5.87
CA LEU A 43 -1.68 -5.39 -6.66
C LEU A 43 -0.62 -5.51 -7.75
N LEU A 44 -0.36 -4.44 -8.52
CA LEU A 44 0.70 -4.43 -9.52
C LEU A 44 2.08 -4.64 -8.88
N GLY A 45 2.33 -3.97 -7.74
CA GLY A 45 3.54 -4.16 -6.96
C GLY A 45 3.72 -5.60 -6.51
N LEU A 46 2.66 -6.28 -6.05
CA LEU A 46 2.70 -7.68 -5.63
C LEU A 46 2.98 -8.62 -6.81
N VAL A 47 2.30 -8.41 -7.94
CA VAL A 47 2.49 -9.19 -9.18
C VAL A 47 3.93 -9.13 -9.67
N VAL A 48 4.61 -8.00 -9.50
CA VAL A 48 6.03 -7.84 -9.87
C VAL A 48 6.98 -8.29 -8.75
N ALA A 49 6.63 -8.07 -7.49
CA ALA A 49 7.49 -8.41 -6.35
C ALA A 49 7.65 -9.92 -6.15
N VAL A 50 6.57 -10.69 -6.33
CA VAL A 50 6.60 -12.17 -6.18
C VAL A 50 7.62 -12.82 -7.14
N PRO A 51 7.58 -12.61 -8.47
CA PRO A 51 8.54 -13.21 -9.38
C PRO A 51 9.96 -12.71 -9.10
N LEU A 52 10.16 -11.43 -8.77
CA LEU A 52 11.48 -10.90 -8.40
C LEU A 52 12.05 -11.59 -7.14
N ALA A 53 11.23 -11.80 -6.12
CA ALA A 53 11.63 -12.49 -4.89
C ALA A 53 11.93 -13.97 -5.14
N VAL A 54 11.13 -14.66 -5.96
CA VAL A 54 11.38 -16.04 -6.37
C VAL A 54 12.69 -16.15 -7.16
N LEU A 55 12.96 -15.20 -8.06
CA LEU A 55 14.19 -15.14 -8.85
C LEU A 55 15.42 -14.91 -7.95
N ALA A 56 15.34 -13.91 -7.07
CA ALA A 56 16.37 -13.60 -6.09
C ALA A 56 16.67 -14.78 -5.14
N ARG A 57 15.65 -15.59 -4.85
CA ARG A 57 15.84 -16.81 -4.07
C ARG A 57 16.48 -17.94 -4.87
N ARG A 58 16.04 -18.15 -6.11
CA ARG A 58 16.53 -19.22 -6.99
C ARG A 58 17.99 -19.00 -7.36
N TRP A 59 18.38 -17.75 -7.58
CA TRP A 59 19.74 -17.37 -7.94
C TRP A 59 20.31 -16.48 -6.84
N GLY A 60 21.07 -17.06 -5.92
CA GLY A 60 21.61 -16.35 -4.76
C GLY A 60 22.39 -15.07 -5.13
N TRP A 61 23.02 -15.03 -6.31
CA TRP A 61 23.71 -13.85 -6.82
C TRP A 61 22.76 -12.71 -7.24
N ALA A 62 21.52 -13.01 -7.63
CA ALA A 62 20.51 -12.01 -8.00
C ALA A 62 19.90 -11.31 -6.78
N ALA A 63 19.99 -11.90 -5.58
CA ALA A 63 19.43 -11.30 -4.36
C ALA A 63 20.06 -9.94 -4.01
N GLY A 64 21.39 -9.83 -4.12
CA GLY A 64 22.11 -8.58 -3.84
C GLY A 64 21.65 -7.43 -4.74
N PRO A 65 21.73 -7.57 -6.08
CA PRO A 65 21.28 -6.55 -7.02
C PRO A 65 19.80 -6.19 -6.89
N VAL A 66 18.90 -7.18 -6.76
CA VAL A 66 17.45 -6.92 -6.63
C VAL A 66 17.14 -6.09 -5.38
N LEU A 67 17.75 -6.46 -4.24
CA LEU A 67 17.57 -5.71 -3.00
C LEU A 67 18.23 -4.33 -3.08
N ALA A 68 19.41 -4.21 -3.69
CA ALA A 68 20.09 -2.94 -3.87
C ALA A 68 19.26 -1.97 -4.72
N VAL A 69 18.80 -2.39 -5.90
CA VAL A 69 18.00 -1.57 -6.82
C VAL A 69 16.70 -1.12 -6.15
N THR A 70 15.97 -2.03 -5.52
CA THR A 70 14.73 -1.67 -4.80
C THR A 70 14.99 -0.72 -3.63
N THR A 71 16.12 -0.84 -2.95
CA THR A 71 16.49 0.11 -1.88
C THR A 71 16.75 1.50 -2.43
N VAL A 72 17.51 1.60 -3.53
CA VAL A 72 17.79 2.88 -4.19
C VAL A 72 16.47 3.56 -4.61
N LEU A 73 15.55 2.81 -5.21
CA LEU A 73 14.23 3.33 -5.57
C LEU A 73 13.47 3.91 -4.36
N TYR A 74 13.53 3.24 -3.22
CA TYR A 74 12.87 3.69 -1.99
C TYR A 74 13.55 4.94 -1.37
N THR A 75 14.84 5.13 -1.60
CA THR A 75 15.57 6.31 -1.09
C THR A 75 15.29 7.59 -1.87
N VAL A 76 14.85 7.49 -3.13
CA VAL A 76 14.41 8.65 -3.90
C VAL A 76 13.18 9.24 -3.21
N PRO A 77 13.08 10.55 -2.95
CA PRO A 77 11.86 11.17 -2.41
C PRO A 77 10.68 11.07 -3.38
N SER A 78 9.45 10.97 -2.88
CA SER A 78 8.27 10.68 -3.72
C SER A 78 7.99 11.82 -4.71
N LEU A 79 8.20 13.06 -4.26
CA LEU A 79 8.20 14.26 -5.08
C LEU A 79 9.16 14.17 -6.28
N ALA A 80 10.42 13.77 -6.04
CA ALA A 80 11.42 13.64 -7.08
C ALA A 80 11.10 12.48 -8.03
N MET A 81 10.58 11.37 -7.51
CA MET A 81 10.14 10.22 -8.29
C MET A 81 9.03 10.61 -9.28
N PHE A 82 8.04 11.41 -8.84
CA PHE A 82 6.98 11.89 -9.72
C PHE A 82 7.52 12.77 -10.84
N SER A 83 8.47 13.67 -10.55
CA SER A 83 9.14 14.47 -11.58
C SER A 83 9.91 13.62 -12.60
N LEU A 84 10.53 12.51 -12.16
CA LEU A 84 11.24 11.58 -13.05
C LEU A 84 10.29 10.82 -13.99
N LEU A 85 9.10 10.47 -13.50
CA LEU A 85 8.10 9.71 -14.26
C LEU A 85 7.24 10.59 -15.18
N LEU A 86 7.20 11.90 -14.93
CA LEU A 86 6.38 12.85 -15.67
C LEU A 86 6.58 12.83 -17.19
N PRO A 87 7.81 12.78 -17.75
CA PRO A 87 8.01 12.76 -19.20
C PRO A 87 7.46 11.50 -19.87
N VAL A 88 7.36 10.39 -19.12
CA VAL A 88 6.92 9.09 -19.62
C VAL A 88 5.41 8.91 -19.53
N TYR A 89 4.82 9.32 -18.40
CA TYR A 89 3.40 9.07 -18.09
C TYR A 89 2.50 10.30 -18.22
N GLY A 90 3.08 11.50 -18.35
CA GLY A 90 2.34 12.77 -18.29
C GLY A 90 1.64 12.99 -16.94
N LEU A 91 0.84 14.06 -16.87
CA LEU A 91 -0.04 14.32 -15.72
C LEU A 91 -1.23 13.36 -15.74
N SER A 92 -1.06 12.20 -15.12
CA SER A 92 -2.06 11.14 -15.13
C SER A 92 -2.09 10.33 -13.82
N ALA A 93 -3.19 9.60 -13.60
CA ALA A 93 -3.26 8.63 -12.52
C ALA A 93 -2.19 7.53 -12.65
N ALA A 94 -1.80 7.19 -13.88
CA ALA A 94 -0.77 6.19 -14.15
C ALA A 94 0.61 6.60 -13.60
N LEU A 95 0.94 7.90 -13.63
CA LEU A 95 2.17 8.42 -13.04
C LEU A 95 2.23 8.13 -11.53
N VAL A 96 1.14 8.41 -10.82
CA VAL A 96 1.04 8.18 -9.37
C VAL A 96 1.13 6.68 -9.10
N VAL A 97 0.34 5.85 -9.80
CA VAL A 97 0.38 4.38 -9.68
C VAL A 97 1.78 3.84 -9.92
N ALA A 98 2.48 4.27 -10.97
CA ALA A 98 3.83 3.82 -11.28
C ALA A 98 4.81 4.15 -10.13
N GLY A 99 4.75 5.36 -9.57
CA GLY A 99 5.54 5.72 -8.40
C GLY A 99 5.23 4.81 -7.20
N LEU A 100 3.95 4.65 -6.86
CA LEU A 100 3.52 3.79 -5.75
C LEU A 100 3.93 2.32 -5.93
N VAL A 101 3.89 1.79 -7.15
CA VAL A 101 4.39 0.45 -7.48
C VAL A 101 5.88 0.37 -7.14
N LEU A 102 6.70 1.31 -7.64
CA LEU A 102 8.15 1.31 -7.39
C LEU A 102 8.49 1.34 -5.89
N TYR A 103 7.76 2.12 -5.09
CA TYR A 103 7.91 2.14 -3.64
C TYR A 103 7.48 0.83 -2.99
N SER A 104 6.34 0.29 -3.40
CA SER A 104 5.79 -0.96 -2.84
C SER A 104 6.70 -2.15 -3.13
N LEU A 105 7.40 -2.17 -4.27
CA LEU A 105 8.35 -3.23 -4.63
C LEU A 105 9.39 -3.47 -3.53
N THR A 106 9.93 -2.40 -2.93
CA THR A 106 10.97 -2.53 -1.91
C THR A 106 10.47 -3.28 -0.69
N LEU A 107 9.29 -2.91 -0.19
CA LEU A 107 8.70 -3.56 0.97
C LEU A 107 8.27 -5.00 0.63
N LEU A 108 7.63 -5.19 -0.52
CA LEU A 108 7.07 -6.48 -0.92
C LEU A 108 8.17 -7.49 -1.23
N VAL A 109 9.17 -7.15 -2.05
CA VAL A 109 10.28 -8.06 -2.41
C VAL A 109 11.03 -8.52 -1.17
N ARG A 110 11.34 -7.59 -0.24
CA ARG A 110 12.05 -7.92 1.01
C ARG A 110 11.26 -8.91 1.86
N ASN A 111 9.97 -8.67 2.07
CA ASN A 111 9.15 -9.53 2.92
C ASN A 111 8.82 -10.88 2.27
N VAL A 112 8.54 -10.91 0.95
CA VAL A 112 8.33 -12.18 0.23
C VAL A 112 9.60 -13.02 0.24
N LEU A 113 10.77 -12.41 -0.02
CA LEU A 113 12.05 -13.11 0.01
C LEU A 113 12.38 -13.63 1.41
N ALA A 114 12.12 -12.84 2.46
CA ALA A 114 12.28 -13.26 3.85
C ALA A 114 11.36 -14.44 4.18
N GLY A 115 10.08 -14.38 3.80
CA GLY A 115 9.13 -15.47 3.99
C GLY A 115 9.56 -16.78 3.32
N LEU A 116 10.02 -16.70 2.07
CA LEU A 116 10.51 -17.86 1.33
C LEU A 116 11.82 -18.45 1.91
N ARG A 117 12.63 -17.63 2.59
CA ARG A 117 13.85 -18.06 3.30
C ARG A 117 13.57 -18.62 4.69
N ALA A 118 12.46 -18.24 5.31
CA ALA A 118 12.06 -18.73 6.63
C ALA A 118 11.53 -20.17 6.63
N VAL A 119 11.28 -20.75 5.45
CA VAL A 119 10.84 -22.15 5.31
C VAL A 119 11.97 -23.09 5.79
N PRO A 120 11.72 -23.96 6.80
CA PRO A 120 12.77 -24.84 7.35
C PRO A 120 13.36 -25.76 6.29
N GLU A 121 14.68 -25.92 6.29
CA GLU A 121 15.36 -26.78 5.31
C GLU A 121 14.94 -28.26 5.47
N GLU A 122 14.66 -28.70 6.70
CA GLU A 122 14.13 -30.04 7.00
C GLU A 122 12.81 -30.31 6.25
N THR A 123 11.89 -29.34 6.24
CA THR A 123 10.62 -29.43 5.50
C THR A 123 10.86 -29.53 3.99
N ARG A 124 11.86 -28.81 3.48
CA ARG A 124 12.23 -28.85 2.05
C ARG A 124 12.87 -30.19 1.68
N GLN A 125 13.76 -30.71 2.52
CA GLN A 125 14.39 -32.01 2.33
C GLN A 125 13.36 -33.15 2.37
N ALA A 126 12.42 -33.11 3.32
CA ALA A 126 11.33 -34.07 3.40
C ALA A 126 10.48 -34.06 2.13
N ALA A 127 10.06 -32.88 1.64
CA ALA A 127 9.30 -32.76 0.42
C ALA A 127 10.07 -33.25 -0.82
N ARG A 128 11.37 -32.98 -0.92
CA ARG A 128 12.24 -33.54 -1.98
C ARG A 128 12.34 -35.07 -1.89
N GLY A 129 12.43 -35.63 -0.67
CA GLY A 129 12.41 -37.07 -0.43
C GLY A 129 11.12 -37.75 -0.87
N LEU A 130 9.99 -37.02 -0.87
CA LEU A 130 8.70 -37.44 -1.43
C LEU A 130 8.59 -37.26 -2.96
N GLY A 131 9.67 -36.88 -3.65
CA GLY A 131 9.71 -36.73 -5.10
C GLY A 131 9.18 -35.39 -5.65
N TYR A 132 9.07 -34.36 -4.81
CA TYR A 132 8.63 -33.04 -5.29
C TYR A 132 9.72 -32.38 -6.16
N GLY A 133 9.40 -32.12 -7.43
CA GLY A 133 10.22 -31.29 -8.30
C GLY A 133 10.28 -29.82 -7.85
N PRO A 134 11.24 -29.02 -8.37
CA PRO A 134 11.50 -27.66 -7.87
C PRO A 134 10.30 -26.71 -7.97
N VAL A 135 9.50 -26.80 -9.04
CA VAL A 135 8.29 -25.98 -9.21
C VAL A 135 7.18 -26.43 -8.26
N ARG A 136 6.98 -27.74 -8.12
CA ARG A 136 5.96 -28.31 -7.22
C ARG A 136 6.29 -28.02 -5.76
N LEU A 137 7.58 -28.10 -5.38
CA LEU A 137 8.08 -27.71 -4.07
C LEU A 137 7.77 -26.23 -3.76
N LEU A 138 8.05 -25.34 -4.72
CA LEU A 138 7.78 -23.91 -4.57
C LEU A 138 6.28 -23.63 -4.39
N LEU A 139 5.44 -24.16 -5.29
CA LEU A 139 4.01 -23.86 -5.30
C LEU A 139 3.23 -24.52 -4.15
N THR A 140 3.63 -25.72 -3.74
CA THR A 140 2.83 -26.55 -2.81
C THR A 140 3.34 -26.48 -1.37
N VAL A 141 4.62 -26.18 -1.17
CA VAL A 141 5.24 -26.20 0.17
C VAL A 141 5.74 -24.81 0.55
N GLU A 142 6.63 -24.23 -0.27
CA GLU A 142 7.35 -23.02 0.12
C GLU A 142 6.47 -21.77 0.07
N LEU A 143 5.63 -21.60 -0.96
CA LEU A 143 4.71 -20.47 -1.07
C LEU A 143 3.67 -20.47 0.06
N PRO A 144 2.91 -21.56 0.33
CA PRO A 144 1.94 -21.61 1.43
C PRO A 144 2.55 -21.31 2.80
N LEU A 145 3.74 -21.83 3.07
CA LEU A 145 4.46 -21.57 4.33
C LEU A 145 4.99 -20.13 4.42
N ALA A 146 5.28 -19.49 3.28
CA ALA A 146 5.72 -18.10 3.22
C ALA A 146 4.56 -17.09 3.27
N VAL A 147 3.29 -17.52 3.07
CA VAL A 147 2.11 -16.63 3.06
C VAL A 147 2.03 -15.72 4.29
N PRO A 148 2.20 -16.18 5.55
CA PRO A 148 2.10 -15.30 6.72
C PRO A 148 3.11 -14.14 6.68
N ALA A 149 4.35 -14.42 6.27
CA ALA A 149 5.40 -13.41 6.16
C ALA A 149 5.16 -12.47 4.96
N ALA A 150 4.70 -13.01 3.83
CA ALA A 150 4.32 -12.21 2.67
C ALA A 150 3.14 -11.27 2.98
N MET A 151 2.14 -11.75 3.73
CA MET A 151 0.99 -10.96 4.19
C MET A 151 1.40 -9.83 5.14
N ALA A 152 2.37 -10.07 6.03
CA ALA A 152 2.94 -9.01 6.86
C ALA A 152 3.57 -7.90 5.99
N GLY A 153 4.32 -8.28 4.96
CA GLY A 153 4.86 -7.33 3.98
C GLY A 153 3.79 -6.57 3.20
N LEU A 154 2.74 -7.28 2.76
CA LEU A 154 1.62 -6.70 2.03
C LEU A 154 0.87 -5.65 2.87
N ARG A 155 0.67 -5.91 4.17
CA ARG A 155 0.06 -4.98 5.12
C ARG A 155 0.86 -3.69 5.25
N ILE A 156 2.17 -3.81 5.49
CA ILE A 156 3.05 -2.64 5.59
C ILE A 156 3.05 -1.86 4.27
N ALA A 157 3.21 -2.55 3.13
CA ALA A 157 3.18 -1.93 1.81
C ALA A 157 1.85 -1.20 1.54
N THR A 158 0.71 -1.78 1.96
CA THR A 158 -0.61 -1.17 1.78
C THR A 158 -0.77 0.09 2.60
N VAL A 159 -0.40 0.07 3.88
CA VAL A 159 -0.48 1.28 4.75
C VAL A 159 0.47 2.37 4.25
N SER A 160 1.69 2.01 3.82
CA SER A 160 2.62 2.95 3.20
C SER A 160 2.07 3.51 1.88
N ALA A 161 1.39 2.69 1.07
CA ALA A 161 0.77 3.13 -0.17
C ALA A 161 -0.36 4.14 0.08
N VAL A 162 -1.27 3.87 1.02
CA VAL A 162 -2.34 4.83 1.43
C VAL A 162 -1.73 6.18 1.79
N SER A 163 -0.65 6.18 2.58
CA SER A 163 0.08 7.41 2.92
C SER A 163 0.65 8.10 1.68
N LEU A 164 1.34 7.37 0.80
CA LEU A 164 1.97 7.92 -0.41
C LEU A 164 0.98 8.45 -1.45
N VAL A 165 -0.23 7.88 -1.54
CA VAL A 165 -1.28 8.41 -2.43
C VAL A 165 -1.58 9.86 -2.08
N THR A 166 -1.51 10.27 -0.81
CA THR A 166 -1.75 11.67 -0.42
C THR A 166 -0.77 12.65 -1.09
N VAL A 167 0.47 12.23 -1.34
CA VAL A 167 1.49 13.04 -2.01
C VAL A 167 1.18 13.21 -3.50
N GLY A 168 0.44 12.27 -4.10
CA GLY A 168 -0.08 12.38 -5.47
C GLY A 168 -0.97 13.61 -5.70
N ALA A 169 -1.36 14.31 -4.63
CA ALA A 169 -2.10 15.56 -4.72
C ALA A 169 -1.36 16.67 -5.47
N ILE A 170 -0.03 16.65 -5.41
CA ILE A 170 0.82 17.66 -6.06
C ILE A 170 0.70 17.59 -7.59
N VAL A 171 0.37 16.41 -8.12
CA VAL A 171 0.11 16.20 -9.55
C VAL A 171 -1.40 16.10 -9.87
N GLY A 172 -2.27 16.37 -8.89
CA GLY A 172 -3.72 16.37 -9.05
C GLY A 172 -4.41 15.01 -8.90
N PHE A 173 -3.67 13.94 -8.62
CA PHE A 173 -4.19 12.56 -8.55
C PHE A 173 -3.99 11.94 -7.15
N GLY A 174 -4.27 12.69 -6.07
CA GLY A 174 -4.07 12.23 -4.69
C GLY A 174 -5.30 11.66 -3.97
N GLY A 175 -6.47 11.61 -4.62
CA GLY A 175 -7.73 11.23 -3.95
C GLY A 175 -8.02 12.16 -2.77
N LEU A 176 -8.13 11.62 -1.56
CA LEU A 176 -8.23 12.41 -0.32
C LEU A 176 -7.07 13.40 -0.13
N GLY A 177 -5.88 13.10 -0.65
CA GLY A 177 -4.75 14.03 -0.65
C GLY A 177 -5.07 15.35 -1.37
N ASN A 178 -5.87 15.32 -2.44
CA ASN A 178 -6.29 16.53 -3.15
C ASN A 178 -7.09 17.46 -2.22
N LEU A 179 -7.95 16.88 -1.37
CA LEU A 179 -8.73 17.63 -0.40
C LEU A 179 -7.87 18.19 0.72
N ILE A 180 -6.90 17.42 1.21
CA ILE A 180 -5.91 17.90 2.20
C ILE A 180 -5.15 19.09 1.61
N TYR A 181 -4.59 18.92 0.41
CA TYR A 181 -3.80 19.96 -0.26
C TYR A 181 -4.61 21.24 -0.51
N ALA A 182 -5.83 21.11 -1.06
CA ALA A 182 -6.72 22.25 -1.29
C ALA A 182 -7.17 22.92 0.02
N GLY A 183 -7.45 22.13 1.06
CA GLY A 183 -7.84 22.64 2.38
C GLY A 183 -6.69 23.39 3.07
N MET A 184 -5.45 22.93 2.91
CA MET A 184 -4.26 23.62 3.39
C MET A 184 -4.05 24.95 2.66
N ASN A 185 -4.20 24.97 1.33
CA ASN A 185 -4.03 26.17 0.52
C ASN A 185 -5.10 27.25 0.79
N THR A 186 -6.30 26.82 1.21
CA THR A 186 -7.42 27.72 1.56
C THR A 186 -7.58 27.94 3.06
N TYR A 187 -6.70 27.35 3.89
CA TYR A 187 -6.79 27.34 5.36
C TYR A 187 -8.14 26.84 5.92
N PHE A 188 -8.84 25.96 5.20
CA PHE A 188 -10.15 25.44 5.60
C PHE A 188 -10.01 24.19 6.48
N LYS A 189 -10.14 24.36 7.80
CA LYS A 189 -9.80 23.38 8.83
C LYS A 189 -10.66 22.13 8.77
N ALA A 190 -11.98 22.29 8.61
CA ALA A 190 -12.91 21.16 8.52
C ALA A 190 -12.55 20.20 7.36
N GLN A 191 -12.10 20.75 6.22
CA GLN A 191 -11.69 19.94 5.06
C GLN A 191 -10.41 19.16 5.34
N VAL A 192 -9.39 19.82 5.86
CA VAL A 192 -8.10 19.18 6.19
C VAL A 192 -8.30 18.07 7.22
N LEU A 193 -9.04 18.33 8.29
CA LEU A 193 -9.31 17.33 9.33
C LEU A 193 -10.10 16.15 8.78
N THR A 194 -11.20 16.41 8.08
CA THR A 194 -12.08 15.35 7.56
C THR A 194 -11.33 14.44 6.59
N ALA A 195 -10.58 15.02 5.64
CA ALA A 195 -9.82 14.24 4.69
C ALA A 195 -8.69 13.44 5.36
N SER A 196 -8.00 14.02 6.35
CA SER A 196 -6.94 13.34 7.10
C SER A 196 -7.48 12.17 7.92
N VAL A 197 -8.61 12.36 8.62
CA VAL A 197 -9.27 11.30 9.39
C VAL A 197 -9.73 10.17 8.47
N LEU A 198 -10.31 10.49 7.31
CA LEU A 198 -10.70 9.48 6.32
C LEU A 198 -9.49 8.69 5.80
N CYS A 199 -8.33 9.32 5.57
CA CYS A 199 -7.10 8.61 5.21
C CYS A 199 -6.69 7.60 6.29
N VAL A 200 -6.72 7.99 7.57
CA VAL A 200 -6.39 7.11 8.71
C VAL A 200 -7.38 5.94 8.79
N VAL A 201 -8.68 6.22 8.65
CA VAL A 201 -9.73 5.20 8.65
C VAL A 201 -9.50 4.19 7.51
N ILE A 202 -9.18 4.66 6.30
CA ILE A 202 -8.85 3.78 5.17
C ILE A 202 -7.62 2.92 5.47
N ALA A 203 -6.54 3.51 6.00
CA ALA A 203 -5.32 2.78 6.33
C ALA A 203 -5.58 1.66 7.35
N VAL A 204 -6.29 1.98 8.44
CA VAL A 204 -6.65 1.02 9.49
C VAL A 204 -7.61 -0.04 8.97
N ALA A 205 -8.62 0.35 8.21
CA ALA A 205 -9.58 -0.59 7.62
C ALA A 205 -8.87 -1.56 6.65
N ALA A 206 -7.99 -1.06 5.78
CA ALA A 206 -7.22 -1.90 4.86
C ALA A 206 -6.31 -2.88 5.61
N ASP A 207 -5.61 -2.43 6.66
CA ASP A 207 -4.76 -3.30 7.48
C ASP A 207 -5.56 -4.41 8.18
N LEU A 208 -6.70 -4.07 8.79
CA LEU A 208 -7.58 -5.03 9.45
C LEU A 208 -8.22 -6.01 8.47
N LEU A 209 -8.61 -5.55 7.27
CA LEU A 209 -9.13 -6.42 6.21
C LEU A 209 -8.08 -7.43 5.75
N LEU A 210 -6.83 -6.99 5.55
CA LEU A 210 -5.72 -7.87 5.19
C LEU A 210 -5.36 -8.84 6.31
N LEU A 211 -5.46 -8.41 7.57
CA LEU A 211 -5.28 -9.28 8.73
C LEU A 211 -6.37 -10.36 8.80
N GLY A 212 -7.63 -9.98 8.60
CA GLY A 212 -8.75 -10.92 8.52
C GLY A 212 -8.57 -11.93 7.37
N LEU A 213 -8.16 -11.43 6.20
CA LEU A 213 -7.83 -12.28 5.05
C LEU A 213 -6.68 -13.25 5.34
N GLN A 214 -5.63 -12.78 6.01
CA GLN A 214 -4.53 -13.64 6.45
C GLN A 214 -5.05 -14.77 7.35
N TRP A 215 -5.89 -14.45 8.33
CA TRP A 215 -6.46 -15.45 9.23
C TRP A 215 -7.35 -16.48 8.52
N LEU A 216 -8.05 -16.08 7.46
CA LEU A 216 -8.84 -16.98 6.62
C LEU A 216 -7.95 -17.90 5.79
N ILE A 217 -6.85 -17.39 5.23
CA ILE A 217 -5.95 -18.15 4.35
C ILE A 217 -4.99 -19.04 5.13
N THR A 218 -4.59 -18.65 6.35
CA THR A 218 -3.61 -19.39 7.16
C THR A 218 -4.20 -19.88 8.50
N PRO A 219 -5.21 -20.76 8.50
CA PRO A 219 -5.81 -21.27 9.74
C PRO A 219 -4.82 -22.08 10.59
N TRP A 220 -3.81 -22.72 9.98
CA TRP A 220 -2.81 -23.53 10.68
C TRP A 220 -1.88 -22.72 11.59
N THR A 221 -1.73 -21.40 11.38
CA THR A 221 -0.91 -20.56 12.26
C THR A 221 -1.59 -20.25 13.59
N ARG A 222 -2.87 -20.65 13.77
CA ARG A 222 -3.66 -20.39 14.99
C ARG A 222 -3.19 -21.23 16.20
N GLY A 223 -2.53 -22.37 15.98
CA GLY A 223 -2.16 -23.32 17.05
C GLY A 223 -0.86 -23.03 17.81
N SER A 224 -0.03 -22.08 17.36
CA SER A 224 1.32 -21.84 17.93
C SER A 224 1.36 -20.73 19.00
N ARG A 225 0.21 -20.25 19.47
CA ARG A 225 0.09 -19.20 20.51
C ARG A 225 -0.61 -19.67 21.79
N GLY A 226 -0.61 -20.98 22.06
CA GLY A 226 -1.03 -21.57 23.33
C GLY A 226 0.16 -21.76 24.25
#